data_AF-A0A923TRA4-F1
#
_entry.id   AF-A0A923TRA4-F1
#
_cell.length_a   1.000
_cell.length_b   1.000
_cell.length_c   1.000
_cell.angle_alpha   90.00
_cell.angle_beta   90.00
_cell.angle_gamma   90.00
#
_symmetry.space_group_name_H-M   'P 1'
#
loop_
_entity.id
_entity.type
_entity.pdbx_description
1 polymer ?
#
loop_
_entity_poly.entity_id
_entity_poly.type
_entity_poly.pdbx_seq_one_letter_code
_entity_poly.pdbx_strand_id
1 'polypeptide(L)'
;MQLDFNQGNIIYVIDTSGLIMLESTFKYDNPVFNAIWEEIEELIKQGCFKTIDFVEDEINSYEGKQDFLKKWVQKWKKNFVVPTDAASINAAIPIINDEYKSGFFDAKKQARRKRRSRSLFNCIL
;
A
#
# COMPACT_ATOMS: atom_id res chain seq x y z
N MET A 1 27.22 2.41 -4.96
CA MET A 1 26.37 3.48 -4.40
C MET A 1 25.86 2.93 -3.08
N GLN A 2 26.37 3.41 -1.95
CA GLN A 2 26.06 2.88 -0.63
C GLN A 2 24.81 3.60 -0.15
N LEU A 3 23.67 2.91 -0.12
CA LEU A 3 22.42 3.44 0.43
C LEU A 3 22.62 3.52 1.95
N ASP A 4 22.70 4.75 2.46
CA ASP A 4 22.89 4.99 3.89
C ASP A 4 21.52 4.90 4.57
N PHE A 5 21.16 3.70 5.01
CA PHE A 5 19.88 3.42 5.70
C PHE A 5 19.83 3.97 7.14
N ASN A 6 20.83 4.76 7.57
CA ASN A 6 20.86 5.40 8.89
C ASN A 6 20.09 6.74 8.97
N GLN A 7 19.04 6.93 8.16
CA GLN A 7 18.02 7.97 8.40
C GLN A 7 16.91 7.39 9.27
N GLY A 8 17.10 7.44 10.59
CA GLY A 8 16.23 6.85 11.59
C GLY A 8 14.74 7.17 11.40
N ASN A 9 13.96 6.10 11.18
CA ASN A 9 12.50 5.97 11.24
C ASN A 9 11.67 6.49 10.06
N ILE A 10 12.13 6.32 8.81
CA ILE A 10 11.19 6.32 7.69
C ILE A 10 10.32 5.05 7.78
N ILE A 11 9.02 5.24 7.94
CA ILE A 11 8.02 4.18 7.87
C ILE A 11 7.30 4.31 6.54
N TYR A 12 7.48 3.30 5.69
CA TYR A 12 6.73 3.14 4.46
C TYR A 12 5.37 2.52 4.77
N VAL A 13 4.31 3.19 4.33
CA VAL A 13 2.94 2.68 4.40
C VAL A 13 2.49 2.38 2.98
N ILE A 14 2.05 1.15 2.73
CA ILE A 14 1.57 0.73 1.42
C ILE A 14 0.08 0.42 1.45
N ASP A 15 -0.58 0.73 0.35
CA ASP A 15 -1.98 0.42 0.09
C ASP A 15 -2.12 -0.84 -0.79
N THR A 16 -3.28 -1.47 -0.78
CA THR A 16 -3.61 -2.65 -1.60
C THR A 16 -3.32 -2.39 -3.08
N SER A 17 -3.73 -1.22 -3.58
CA SER A 17 -3.52 -0.83 -4.97
C SER A 17 -2.03 -0.76 -5.35
N GLY A 18 -1.18 -0.30 -4.42
CA GLY A 18 0.27 -0.26 -4.59
C GLY A 18 0.88 -1.66 -4.69
N LEU A 19 0.43 -2.60 -3.84
CA LEU A 19 0.88 -3.99 -3.88
C LEU A 19 0.46 -4.72 -5.17
N ILE A 20 -0.80 -4.54 -5.60
CA ILE A 20 -1.30 -5.11 -6.86
C ILE A 20 -0.55 -4.53 -8.06
N MET A 21 -0.26 -3.23 -8.05
CA MET A 21 0.51 -2.60 -9.11
C MET A 21 1.96 -3.13 -9.13
N LEU A 22 2.58 -3.28 -7.97
CA LEU A 22 3.95 -3.77 -7.87
C LEU A 22 4.08 -5.23 -8.37
N GLU A 23 3.10 -6.07 -8.02
CA GLU A 23 2.99 -7.43 -8.56
C GLU A 23 2.81 -7.42 -10.09
N SER A 24 1.88 -6.62 -10.60
CA SER A 24 1.53 -6.62 -12.03
C SER A 24 2.55 -5.92 -12.94
N THR A 25 3.45 -5.10 -12.38
CA THR A 25 4.44 -4.33 -13.16
C THR A 25 5.53 -5.23 -13.75
N PHE A 26 5.96 -6.25 -13.02
CA PHE A 26 7.03 -7.15 -13.46
C PHE A 26 6.53 -8.59 -13.48
N LYS A 27 6.92 -9.36 -14.51
CA LYS A 27 6.68 -10.81 -14.51
C LYS A 27 7.46 -11.47 -13.38
N TYR A 28 6.90 -12.51 -12.79
CA TYR A 28 7.51 -13.27 -11.69
C TYR A 28 8.94 -13.75 -12.01
N ASP A 29 9.15 -14.17 -13.26
CA ASP A 29 10.44 -14.69 -13.75
C ASP A 29 11.51 -13.59 -13.93
N ASN A 30 11.16 -12.32 -13.72
CA ASN A 30 12.07 -11.20 -13.87
C ASN A 30 12.95 -11.07 -12.62
N PRO A 31 14.28 -11.02 -12.74
CA PRO A 31 15.17 -10.79 -11.60
C PRO A 31 14.86 -9.48 -10.84
N VAL A 32 14.31 -8.47 -11.52
CA VAL A 32 13.87 -7.21 -10.90
C VAL A 32 12.69 -7.44 -9.96
N PHE A 33 11.77 -8.36 -10.29
CA PHE A 33 10.66 -8.71 -9.41
C PHE A 33 11.23 -9.24 -8.09
N ASN A 34 12.09 -10.26 -8.15
CA ASN A 34 12.67 -10.87 -6.95
C ASN A 34 13.46 -9.87 -6.10
N ALA A 35 14.31 -9.04 -6.73
CA ALA A 35 15.11 -8.05 -6.01
C ALA A 35 14.23 -7.05 -5.23
N ILE A 36 13.15 -6.55 -5.84
CA ILE A 36 12.24 -5.60 -5.18
C ILE A 36 11.53 -6.29 -4.01
N TRP A 37 11.02 -7.50 -4.20
CA TRP A 37 10.31 -8.20 -3.13
C TRP A 37 11.24 -8.60 -1.98
N GLU A 38 12.48 -9.00 -2.26
CA GLU A 38 13.50 -9.26 -1.23
C GLU A 38 13.79 -8.00 -0.40
N GLU A 39 13.95 -6.85 -1.04
CA GLU A 39 14.16 -5.57 -0.34
C GLU A 39 12.95 -5.19 0.53
N ILE A 40 11.73 -5.38 0.03
CA ILE A 40 10.51 -5.17 0.83
C ILE A 40 10.48 -6.12 2.03
N GLU A 41 10.84 -7.40 1.85
CA GLU A 41 10.92 -8.36 2.95
C GLU A 41 11.96 -7.93 4.02
N GLU A 42 13.09 -7.35 3.61
CA GLU A 42 14.06 -6.78 4.54
C GLU A 42 13.50 -5.57 5.30
N LEU A 43 12.80 -4.67 4.62
CA LEU A 43 12.15 -3.51 5.25
C LEU A 43 11.06 -3.93 6.25
N ILE A 44 10.33 -5.01 5.96
CA ILE A 44 9.37 -5.61 6.91
C ILE A 44 10.10 -6.13 8.15
N LYS A 45 11.21 -6.86 7.99
CA LYS A 45 12.00 -7.37 9.12
C LYS A 45 12.57 -6.24 9.99
N GLN A 46 12.91 -5.12 9.37
CA GLN A 46 13.38 -3.91 10.06
C GLN A 46 12.24 -3.13 10.74
N GLY A 47 10.98 -3.47 10.49
CA GLY A 47 9.81 -2.76 11.03
C GLY A 47 9.53 -1.42 10.35
N CYS A 48 10.16 -1.18 9.20
CA CYS A 48 10.06 0.06 8.41
C CYS A 48 8.97 0.01 7.33
N PHE A 49 8.34 -1.14 7.12
CA PHE A 49 7.30 -1.32 6.10
C PHE A 49 6.01 -1.84 6.73
N LYS A 50 4.91 -1.10 6.56
CA LYS A 50 3.64 -1.35 7.27
C LYS A 50 2.44 -1.21 6.34
N THR A 51 1.36 -1.89 6.72
CA THR A 51 0.03 -1.72 6.16
C THR A 51 -1.02 -1.75 7.28
N ILE A 52 -2.26 -1.41 6.96
CA ILE A 52 -3.42 -1.56 7.86
C ILE A 52 -4.15 -2.87 7.60
N ASP A 53 -4.89 -3.36 8.60
CA ASP A 53 -5.72 -4.57 8.51
C ASP A 53 -6.74 -4.57 7.37
N PHE A 54 -7.33 -3.42 7.03
CA PHE A 54 -8.24 -3.29 5.88
C PHE A 54 -7.61 -3.73 4.54
N VAL A 55 -6.31 -3.51 4.35
CA VAL A 55 -5.59 -3.91 3.13
C VAL A 55 -5.49 -5.45 3.01
N GLU A 56 -5.44 -6.16 4.13
CA GLU A 56 -5.47 -7.63 4.10
C GLU A 56 -6.82 -8.13 3.56
N ASP A 57 -7.92 -7.55 4.03
CA ASP A 57 -9.27 -7.95 3.63
C ASP A 57 -9.54 -7.63 2.15
N GLU A 58 -9.05 -6.49 1.67
CA GLU A 58 -9.09 -6.14 0.25
C GLU A 58 -8.28 -7.12 -0.62
N ILE A 59 -7.07 -7.51 -0.19
CA ILE A 59 -6.25 -8.49 -0.94
C ILE A 59 -6.90 -9.88 -0.92
N ASN A 60 -7.49 -10.30 0.20
CA ASN A 60 -8.15 -11.59 0.31
C ASN A 60 -9.41 -11.66 -0.59
N SER A 61 -10.19 -10.58 -0.61
CA SER A 61 -11.39 -10.43 -1.44
C SER A 61 -11.09 -10.17 -2.92
N TYR A 62 -9.86 -9.76 -3.25
CA TYR A 62 -9.45 -9.57 -4.63
C TYR A 62 -9.49 -10.90 -5.41
N GLU A 63 -10.37 -10.99 -6.42
CA GLU A 63 -10.50 -12.11 -7.36
C GLU A 63 -9.44 -12.09 -8.48
N GLY A 64 -8.29 -11.47 -8.22
CA GLY A 64 -7.17 -11.47 -9.15
C GLY A 64 -6.64 -12.87 -9.42
N LYS A 65 -6.11 -13.10 -10.63
CA LYS A 65 -5.58 -14.39 -11.10
C LYS A 65 -4.33 -14.88 -10.35
N GLN A 66 -3.75 -14.10 -9.46
CA GLN A 66 -2.42 -14.36 -8.93
C GLN A 66 -2.46 -14.65 -7.42
N ASP A 67 -2.15 -15.91 -7.12
CA ASP A 67 -2.13 -16.52 -5.79
C ASP A 67 -0.93 -16.05 -4.96
N PHE A 68 0.06 -15.42 -5.61
CA PHE A 68 1.30 -14.97 -5.01
C PHE A 68 1.05 -13.93 -3.92
N LEU A 69 0.32 -12.86 -4.23
CA LEU A 69 0.12 -11.77 -3.27
C LEU A 69 -0.62 -12.24 -2.02
N LYS A 70 -1.66 -13.09 -2.17
CA LYS A 70 -2.38 -13.69 -1.04
C LYS A 70 -1.45 -14.50 -0.13
N LYS A 71 -0.62 -15.36 -0.72
CA LYS A 71 0.37 -16.16 0.01
C LYS A 71 1.42 -15.30 0.69
N TRP A 72 1.88 -14.24 0.02
CA TRP A 72 2.89 -13.33 0.54
C TRP A 72 2.38 -12.52 1.74
N VAL A 73 1.16 -11.97 1.65
CA VAL A 73 0.51 -11.26 2.77
C VAL A 73 0.32 -12.19 3.97
N GLN A 74 -0.17 -13.42 3.75
CA GLN A 74 -0.33 -14.40 4.83
C GLN A 74 1.01 -14.76 5.51
N LYS A 75 2.10 -14.88 4.75
CA LYS A 75 3.45 -15.12 5.28
C LYS A 75 3.91 -13.99 6.19
N TRP A 76 3.70 -12.74 5.79
CA TRP A 76 4.28 -11.59 6.47
C TRP A 76 3.36 -10.92 7.49
N LYS A 77 2.06 -11.21 7.49
CA LYS A 77 0.99 -10.54 8.26
C LYS A 77 1.42 -10.05 9.63
N LYS A 78 2.01 -10.94 10.45
CA LYS A 78 2.40 -10.65 11.84
C LYS A 78 3.43 -9.52 12.00
N ASN A 79 4.20 -9.24 10.94
CA ASN A 79 5.32 -8.31 10.97
C ASN A 79 5.03 -6.99 10.26
N PHE A 80 4.07 -6.95 9.32
CA PHE A 80 3.79 -5.72 8.54
C PHE A 80 2.35 -5.20 8.67
N VAL A 81 1.38 -6.03 9.08
CA VAL A 81 -0.02 -5.58 9.26
C VAL A 81 -0.19 -4.99 10.65
N VAL A 82 -0.63 -3.74 10.71
CA VAL A 82 -0.96 -3.03 11.95
C VAL A 82 -2.47 -3.03 12.12
N PRO A 83 -3.00 -3.49 13.27
CA PRO A 83 -4.42 -3.42 13.55
C PRO A 83 -4.86 -1.96 13.69
N THR A 84 -5.98 -1.61 13.06
CA THR A 84 -6.53 -0.27 13.16
C THR A 84 -7.28 -0.13 14.48
N ASP A 85 -6.85 0.80 15.33
CA ASP A 85 -7.51 1.04 16.62
C ASP A 85 -8.55 2.17 16.55
N ALA A 86 -9.42 2.23 17.55
CA ALA A 86 -10.47 3.24 17.62
C ALA A 86 -9.91 4.68 17.63
N ALA A 87 -8.70 4.88 18.18
CA ALA A 87 -8.04 6.18 18.16
C ALA A 87 -7.66 6.59 16.74
N SER A 88 -7.08 5.68 15.94
CA SER A 88 -6.75 5.93 14.54
C SER A 88 -7.99 6.23 13.70
N ILE A 89 -9.08 5.48 13.91
CA ILE A 89 -10.36 5.74 13.23
C ILE A 89 -10.88 7.14 13.58
N ASN A 90 -10.93 7.48 14.88
CA ASN A 90 -11.42 8.78 15.33
C ASN A 90 -10.56 9.94 14.81
N ALA A 91 -9.25 9.73 14.68
CA ALA A 91 -8.34 10.72 14.08
C ALA A 91 -8.53 10.85 12.56
N ALA A 92 -8.90 9.77 11.86
CA ALA A 92 -9.13 9.78 10.42
C ALA A 92 -10.46 10.44 10.01
N ILE A 93 -11.52 10.30 10.82
CA ILE A 93 -12.86 10.88 10.55
C ILE A 93 -12.81 12.37 10.13
N PRO A 94 -12.19 13.30 10.87
CA PRO A 94 -12.17 14.70 10.47
C PRO A 94 -11.43 14.92 9.13
N ILE A 95 -10.34 14.19 8.88
CA ILE A 95 -9.56 14.28 7.65
C ILE A 95 -10.41 13.84 6.45
N ILE A 96 -11.08 12.69 6.57
CA ILE A 96 -11.96 12.16 5.53
C ILE A 96 -13.10 13.14 5.24
N ASN A 97 -13.72 13.68 6.29
CA ASN A 97 -14.83 14.64 6.15
C ASN A 97 -14.39 15.94 5.45
N ASP A 98 -13.19 16.43 5.74
CA ASP A 98 -12.64 17.62 5.10
C ASP A 98 -12.29 17.37 3.63
N GLU A 99 -11.73 16.20 3.30
CA GLU A 99 -11.44 15.81 1.92
C GLU A 99 -12.71 15.53 1.09
N TYR A 100 -13.77 15.06 1.73
CA TYR A 100 -15.08 14.91 1.10
C TYR A 100 -15.67 16.26 0.73
N LYS A 101 -15.56 17.26 1.62
CA LYS A 101 -16.01 18.63 1.36
C LYS A 101 -15.15 19.35 0.32
N SER A 102 -13.84 19.09 0.27
CA SER A 102 -12.92 19.68 -0.71
C SER A 102 -13.18 19.19 -2.16
N GLY A 103 -13.91 18.07 -2.29
CA GLY A 103 -14.12 17.36 -3.53
C GLY A 103 -12.86 16.62 -3.99
N PHE A 104 -11.95 16.29 -3.07
CA PHE A 104 -10.80 15.44 -3.35
C PHE A 104 -11.25 14.05 -3.82
N PHE A 105 -12.33 13.51 -3.26
CA PHE A 105 -12.95 12.27 -3.71
C PHE A 105 -13.84 12.39 -4.95
N ASP A 106 -13.99 13.60 -5.52
CA ASP A 106 -14.76 13.81 -6.74
C ASP A 106 -13.94 13.35 -7.97
N ALA A 107 -14.35 12.22 -8.56
CA ALA A 107 -13.72 11.60 -9.71
C ALA A 107 -13.43 12.58 -10.87
N LYS A 108 -14.31 13.57 -11.05
CA LYS A 108 -14.18 14.58 -12.10
C LYS A 108 -13.07 15.60 -11.82
N LYS A 109 -12.86 15.98 -10.55
CA LYS A 109 -11.76 16.88 -10.14
C LYS A 109 -10.40 16.18 -10.23
N GLN A 110 -10.32 14.90 -9.86
CA GLN A 110 -9.10 14.11 -10.01
C GLN A 110 -8.73 13.90 -11.48
N ALA A 111 -9.69 13.62 -12.36
CA ALA A 111 -9.47 13.48 -13.80
C ALA A 111 -8.93 14.77 -14.46
N ARG A 112 -9.37 15.95 -13.98
CA ARG A 112 -8.91 17.24 -14.49
C ARG A 112 -7.45 17.56 -14.09
N ARG A 113 -6.96 17.02 -12.97
CA ARG A 113 -5.53 17.04 -12.57
C ARG A 113 -4.71 15.93 -13.23
N LYS A 114 -5.35 14.90 -13.80
CA LYS A 114 -4.74 13.72 -14.45
C LYS A 114 -3.96 14.02 -15.75
N ARG A 115 -3.94 15.27 -16.23
CA ARG A 115 -2.96 15.70 -17.26
C ARG A 115 -1.53 15.83 -16.72
N ARG A 116 -1.28 15.71 -15.41
CA ARG A 116 0.09 15.71 -14.86
C ARG A 116 0.47 14.61 -13.86
N SER A 117 -0.46 13.80 -13.33
CA SER A 117 -0.07 12.64 -12.52
C SER A 117 -1.10 11.52 -12.62
N ARG A 118 -0.62 10.32 -12.96
CA ARG A 118 -1.41 9.12 -13.18
C ARG A 118 -1.84 8.51 -11.84
N SER A 119 -3.14 8.64 -11.57
CA SER A 119 -4.06 7.64 -11.00
C SER A 119 -3.76 7.03 -9.61
N LEU A 120 -4.38 7.59 -8.57
CA LEU A 120 -4.46 7.14 -7.16
C LEU A 120 -5.88 6.62 -6.83
N PHE A 121 -6.50 5.88 -7.74
CA PHE A 121 -7.98 5.80 -7.82
C PHE A 121 -8.66 4.65 -7.06
N ASN A 122 -8.03 3.93 -6.13
CA ASN A 122 -8.71 2.83 -5.41
C ASN A 122 -8.56 2.91 -3.89
N CYS A 123 -8.56 4.11 -3.30
CA CYS A 123 -8.30 4.31 -1.87
C CYS A 123 -9.54 4.49 -0.96
N ILE A 124 -10.78 4.33 -1.44
CA ILE A 124 -11.95 4.32 -0.55
C ILE A 124 -12.99 3.36 -1.10
N LEU A 125 -12.95 2.10 -0.68
CA LEU A 125 -14.12 1.27 -0.37
C LEU A 125 -13.68 -0.02 0.31
#